data_AF-A0A183UEM0-F1
#
_entry.id   AF-A0A183UEM0-F1
#
_cell.length_a   1.000
_cell.length_b   1.000
_cell.length_c   1.000
_cell.angle_alpha   90.00
_cell.angle_beta   90.00
_cell.angle_gamma   90.00
#
_symmetry.space_group_name_H-M   'P 1'
#
loop_
_entity.id
_entity.type
_entity.pdbx_description
1 polymer ?
#
loop_
_entity_poly.entity_id
_entity_poly.type
_entity_poly.pdbx_seq_one_letter_code
_entity_poly.pdbx_strand_id
1 'polypeptide(L)'
;MNKSTNDQANGGGGVAGKQDVGKRVTVGRMGTGVLRYVGPVHGKEGLFCGVELDLPEGRHNGTYQGVTYFQCTDMHGIFAPLYRVELHEETPKTTRREQILSVVKIEVTRYLL
;
A
#
# COMPACT_ATOMS: atom_id res chain seq x y z
N MET A 1 -24.09 -5.16 27.21
CA MET A 1 -22.63 -5.07 27.45
C MET A 1 -22.02 -4.19 26.37
N ASN A 2 -21.69 -2.96 26.75
CA ASN A 2 -20.99 -1.96 25.96
C ASN A 2 -19.48 -2.21 26.00
N LYS A 3 -18.83 -2.30 24.84
CA LYS A 3 -17.45 -1.84 24.70
C LYS A 3 -17.33 -1.03 23.43
N SER A 4 -17.45 0.28 23.61
CA SER A 4 -16.91 1.28 22.72
C SER A 4 -15.41 1.03 22.56
N THR A 5 -14.91 1.02 21.32
CA THR A 5 -13.52 1.36 21.03
C THR A 5 -13.54 2.43 19.96
N ASN A 6 -13.34 3.66 20.42
CA ASN A 6 -12.95 4.79 19.61
C ASN A 6 -11.43 4.67 19.45
N ASP A 7 -10.97 4.27 18.27
CA ASP A 7 -9.56 4.37 17.89
C ASP A 7 -9.48 5.22 16.62
N GLN A 8 -9.62 6.54 16.80
CA GLN A 8 -9.13 7.53 15.84
C GLN A 8 -7.60 7.49 15.86
N ALA A 9 -7.01 6.60 15.05
CA ALA A 9 -5.63 6.72 14.62
C ALA A 9 -5.60 7.67 13.41
N ASN A 10 -5.12 8.89 13.65
CA ASN A 10 -4.92 9.93 12.65
C ASN A 10 -3.63 9.61 11.88
N GLY A 11 -3.76 8.91 10.74
CA GLY A 11 -2.72 8.69 9.74
C GLY A 11 -3.36 8.85 8.36
N GLY A 12 -2.97 9.88 7.62
CA GLY A 12 -3.65 10.34 6.39
C GLY A 12 -3.54 9.43 5.17
N GLY A 13 -3.21 8.14 5.31
CA GLY A 13 -3.18 7.18 4.22
C GLY A 13 -4.53 6.48 4.08
N GLY A 14 -5.22 6.64 2.94
CA GLY A 14 -6.45 5.90 2.68
C GLY A 14 -6.24 4.39 2.79
N VAL A 15 -7.27 3.67 3.25
CA VAL A 15 -7.26 2.20 3.28
C VAL A 15 -7.07 1.64 1.87
N ALA A 16 -6.12 0.71 1.71
CA ALA A 16 -5.82 0.15 0.39
C ALA A 16 -6.95 -0.78 -0.10
N GLY A 17 -7.33 -0.67 -1.37
CA GLY A 17 -8.36 -1.49 -2.00
C GLY A 17 -7.86 -2.32 -3.19
N LYS A 18 -8.75 -3.12 -3.79
CA LYS A 18 -8.41 -3.98 -4.94
C LYS A 18 -7.94 -3.17 -6.16
N GLN A 19 -8.43 -1.94 -6.31
CA GLN A 19 -8.02 -0.99 -7.34
C GLN A 19 -6.58 -0.46 -7.16
N ASP A 20 -5.96 -0.71 -6.00
CA ASP A 20 -4.65 -0.19 -5.65
C ASP A 20 -3.54 -1.23 -5.80
N VAL A 21 -3.84 -2.43 -6.33
CA VAL A 21 -2.83 -3.43 -6.63
C VAL A 21 -1.78 -2.82 -7.57
N GLY A 22 -0.51 -2.99 -7.22
CA GLY A 22 0.65 -2.38 -7.88
C GLY A 22 1.12 -1.07 -7.23
N LYS A 23 0.33 -0.46 -6.33
CA LYS A 23 0.74 0.75 -5.61
C LYS A 23 1.58 0.43 -4.37
N ARG A 24 2.26 1.45 -3.87
CA ARG A 24 3.00 1.40 -2.62
C ARG A 24 2.05 1.47 -1.44
N VAL A 25 2.32 0.65 -0.44
CA VAL A 25 1.54 0.55 0.78
C VAL A 25 2.46 0.41 1.99
N THR A 26 1.95 0.83 3.15
CA THR A 26 2.57 0.61 4.45
C THR A 26 1.76 -0.43 5.21
N VAL A 27 2.45 -1.41 5.80
CA VAL A 27 1.85 -2.47 6.60
C VAL A 27 2.21 -2.29 8.07
N GLY A 28 1.53 -1.38 8.75
CA GLY A 28 1.77 -1.06 10.18
C GLY A 28 3.26 -0.95 10.53
N ARG A 29 3.75 -1.81 11.43
CA ARG A 29 5.17 -1.85 11.85
C ARG A 29 6.07 -2.78 11.02
N MET A 30 5.52 -3.50 10.05
CA MET A 30 6.31 -4.44 9.22
C MET A 30 7.15 -3.69 8.19
N GLY A 31 6.65 -2.57 7.68
CA GLY A 31 7.35 -1.73 6.72
C GLY A 31 6.52 -1.42 5.48
N THR A 32 7.19 -0.94 4.45
CA THR A 32 6.60 -0.59 3.15
C THR A 32 6.80 -1.70 2.12
N GLY A 33 5.96 -1.68 1.11
CA GLY A 33 6.03 -2.64 0.01
C GLY A 33 5.07 -2.29 -1.11
N VAL A 34 4.88 -3.25 -2.01
CA VAL A 34 3.94 -3.19 -3.13
C VAL A 34 2.73 -4.06 -2.82
N LEU A 35 1.52 -3.51 -3.00
CA LEU A 35 0.30 -4.30 -2.89
C LEU A 35 0.18 -5.24 -4.09
N ARG A 36 0.12 -6.55 -3.87
CA ARG A 36 0.06 -7.57 -4.93
C ARG A 36 -1.28 -8.29 -5.01
N TYR A 37 -2.03 -8.31 -3.91
CA TYR A 37 -3.28 -9.02 -3.81
C TYR A 37 -4.24 -8.34 -2.83
N VAL A 38 -5.54 -8.37 -3.13
CA VAL A 38 -6.62 -7.99 -2.19
C VAL A 38 -7.76 -9.00 -2.33
N GLY A 39 -8.05 -9.74 -1.25
CA GLY A 39 -9.10 -10.75 -1.27
C GLY A 39 -9.03 -11.76 -0.11
N PRO A 40 -9.86 -12.81 -0.15
CA PRO A 40 -9.86 -13.88 0.84
C PRO A 40 -8.62 -14.78 0.71
N VAL A 41 -8.11 -15.28 1.84
CA VAL A 41 -6.98 -16.23 1.89
C VAL A 41 -7.48 -17.56 2.44
N HIS A 42 -7.06 -18.67 1.83
CA HIS A 42 -7.47 -20.00 2.20
C HIS A 42 -7.09 -20.27 3.67
N GLY A 43 -8.06 -20.77 4.45
CA GLY A 43 -7.86 -21.00 5.89
C GLY A 43 -7.81 -19.74 6.75
N LYS A 44 -8.23 -18.56 6.23
CA LYS A 44 -8.35 -17.32 6.99
C LYS A 44 -9.73 -16.69 6.78
N GLU A 45 -10.30 -16.14 7.85
CA GLU A 45 -11.56 -15.38 7.78
C GLU A 45 -11.30 -13.91 7.45
N GLY A 46 -12.12 -13.35 6.56
CA GLY A 46 -12.06 -11.93 6.18
C GLY A 46 -11.23 -11.64 4.93
N LEU A 47 -11.01 -10.34 4.69
CA LEU A 47 -10.24 -9.83 3.55
C LEU A 47 -8.81 -9.47 3.96
N PHE A 48 -7.87 -9.88 3.11
CA PHE A 48 -6.45 -9.67 3.30
C PHE A 48 -5.84 -8.95 2.10
N CYS A 49 -4.81 -8.18 2.40
CA CYS A 49 -3.87 -7.64 1.44
C CYS A 49 -2.64 -8.53 1.41
N GLY A 50 -2.30 -9.06 0.24
CA GLY A 50 -0.99 -9.65 -0.02
C GLY A 50 -0.03 -8.54 -0.44
N VAL A 51 1.03 -8.34 0.34
CA VAL A 51 2.03 -7.30 0.11
C VAL A 51 3.39 -7.96 -0.10
N GLU A 52 4.12 -7.49 -1.11
CA GLU A 52 5.53 -7.77 -1.30
C GLU A 52 6.32 -6.66 -0.62
N LEU A 53 6.95 -6.97 0.51
CA LEU A 53 7.74 -6.03 1.30
C LEU A 53 9.04 -5.69 0.59
N ASP A 54 9.53 -4.47 0.82
CA ASP A 54 10.81 -4.02 0.24
C ASP A 54 12.00 -4.77 0.88
N LEU A 55 11.86 -5.15 2.16
CA LEU A 55 12.86 -5.89 2.95
C LEU A 55 12.38 -7.34 3.19
N PRO A 56 13.32 -8.30 3.43
CA PRO A 56 13.02 -9.70 3.67
C PRO A 56 12.46 -9.97 5.09
N GLU A 57 11.47 -9.19 5.50
CA GLU A 57 10.79 -9.23 6.81
C GLU A 57 9.40 -9.91 6.73
N GLY A 58 9.08 -10.46 5.56
CA GLY A 58 7.87 -11.21 5.27
C GLY A 58 7.97 -12.66 5.75
N ARG A 59 7.00 -13.47 5.33
CA ARG A 59 6.82 -14.85 5.80
C ARG A 59 6.77 -15.90 4.69
N HIS A 60 6.64 -15.47 3.44
CA HIS A 60 6.45 -16.36 2.31
C HIS A 60 6.81 -15.68 0.99
N ASN A 61 6.86 -16.45 -0.09
CA ASN A 61 7.06 -15.96 -1.46
C ASN A 61 5.74 -15.60 -2.19
N GLY A 62 4.63 -15.50 -1.45
CA GLY A 62 3.28 -15.21 -1.98
C GLY A 62 2.41 -16.46 -2.14
N THR A 63 2.94 -17.63 -1.77
CA THR A 63 2.18 -18.87 -1.58
C THR A 63 1.85 -19.07 -0.10
N TYR A 64 0.60 -19.40 0.20
CA TYR A 64 0.14 -19.77 1.55
C TYR A 64 -0.62 -21.09 1.48
N GLN A 65 -0.19 -22.07 2.28
CA GLN A 65 -0.78 -23.42 2.34
C GLN A 65 -0.98 -24.07 0.96
N GLY A 66 0.02 -23.95 0.07
CA GLY A 66 0.00 -24.57 -1.25
C GLY A 66 -0.80 -23.80 -2.31
N VAL A 67 -1.45 -22.69 -1.96
CA VAL A 67 -2.14 -21.81 -2.91
C VAL A 67 -1.31 -20.56 -3.16
N THR A 68 -1.01 -20.26 -4.42
CA THR A 68 -0.27 -19.06 -4.81
C THR A 68 -1.23 -17.92 -5.13
N TYR A 69 -1.08 -16.80 -4.42
CA TYR A 69 -1.92 -15.60 -4.60
C TYR A 69 -1.19 -14.53 -5.40
N PHE A 70 0.13 -14.43 -5.20
CA PHE A 70 1.04 -13.56 -5.92
C PHE A 70 2.44 -14.17 -5.89
N GLN A 71 3.36 -13.61 -6.67
CA GLN A 71 4.75 -14.05 -6.71
C GLN A 71 5.66 -12.91 -6.24
N CYS A 72 6.58 -13.24 -5.33
CA CYS A 72 7.66 -12.38 -4.85
C CYS A 72 8.86 -13.22 -4.41
N THR A 73 9.96 -12.57 -4.06
CA THR A 73 11.13 -13.21 -3.45
C THR A 73 10.75 -13.87 -2.12
N ASP A 74 11.43 -14.96 -1.77
CA ASP A 74 11.18 -15.62 -0.49
C ASP A 74 11.44 -14.69 0.70
N MET A 75 10.62 -14.83 1.74
CA MET A 75 10.57 -13.92 2.90
C MET A 75 10.18 -12.46 2.58
N HIS A 76 9.65 -12.12 1.40
CA HIS A 76 9.15 -10.76 1.14
C HIS A 76 7.62 -10.67 1.24
N GLY A 77 6.90 -11.76 1.03
CA GLY A 77 5.44 -11.76 1.04
C GLY A 77 4.85 -11.76 2.45
N ILE A 78 3.80 -10.97 2.64
CA ILE A 78 2.95 -10.99 3.84
C ILE A 78 1.47 -10.89 3.47
N PHE A 79 0.61 -11.60 4.20
CA PHE A 79 -0.83 -11.34 4.22
C PHE A 79 -1.20 -10.55 5.47
N ALA A 80 -1.68 -9.32 5.30
CA ALA A 80 -2.16 -8.46 6.37
C ALA A 80 -3.67 -8.20 6.23
N PRO A 81 -4.45 -8.18 7.32
CA PRO A 81 -5.84 -7.72 7.28
C PRO A 81 -5.94 -6.34 6.62
N LEU A 82 -7.00 -6.11 5.84
CA LEU A 82 -7.22 -4.87 5.08
C LEU A 82 -6.98 -3.60 5.90
N TYR A 83 -7.50 -3.56 7.15
CA TYR A 83 -7.39 -2.41 8.05
C TYR A 83 -5.96 -2.12 8.54
N ARG A 84 -4.99 -2.98 8.26
CA ARG A 84 -3.57 -2.78 8.62
C ARG A 84 -2.72 -2.29 7.45
N VAL A 85 -3.35 -2.06 6.30
CA VAL A 85 -2.66 -1.67 5.07
C VAL A 85 -3.16 -0.32 4.61
N GLU A 86 -2.25 0.64 4.60
CA GLU A 86 -2.51 2.03 4.22
C GLU A 86 -1.79 2.32 2.92
N LEU A 87 -2.40 3.12 2.04
CA LEU A 87 -1.73 3.62 0.86
C LEU A 87 -0.54 4.48 1.27
N HIS A 88 0.64 4.11 0.78
CA HIS A 88 1.84 4.92 0.94
C HIS A 88 1.85 5.92 -0.21
N GLU A 89 1.35 7.12 0.05
CA GLU A 89 1.51 8.24 -0.88
C GLU A 89 3.00 8.55 -0.99
N GLU A 90 3.66 7.96 -1.97
CA GLU A 90 4.80 8.61 -2.55
C GLU A 90 4.25 9.88 -3.21
N THR A 91 4.49 11.04 -2.59
CA THR A 91 4.45 12.29 -3.36
C THR A 91 5.28 11.99 -4.62
N PRO A 92 4.74 12.18 -5.83
CA PRO A 92 5.51 11.92 -7.02
C PRO A 92 6.80 12.69 -6.85
N LYS A 93 7.93 11.96 -6.78
CA LYS A 93 9.28 12.54 -6.84
C LYS A 93 9.37 13.14 -8.23
N THR A 94 8.76 14.30 -8.33
CA THR A 94 8.72 15.10 -9.52
C THR A 94 10.18 15.39 -9.78
N THR A 95 10.71 14.83 -10.86
CA THR A 95 12.08 15.15 -11.25
C THR A 95 12.19 16.66 -11.31
N ARG A 96 13.37 17.23 -11.04
CA ARG A 96 13.57 18.69 -11.13
C ARG A 96 13.01 19.27 -12.44
N ARG A 97 13.03 18.49 -13.53
CA ARG A 97 12.39 18.83 -14.81
C ARG A 97 10.87 18.95 -14.72
N GLU A 98 10.17 17.96 -14.20
CA GLU A 98 8.71 18.01 -14.05
C GLU A 98 8.28 19.09 -13.04
N GLN A 99 9.14 19.42 -12.06
CA GLN A 99 8.87 20.41 -11.01
C GLN A 99 9.12 21.83 -11.55
N ILE A 100 10.13 22.00 -12.40
CA ILE A 100 10.32 23.24 -13.17
C ILE A 100 9.17 23.40 -14.17
N LEU A 101 8.77 22.34 -14.86
CA LEU A 101 7.67 22.41 -15.84
C LEU A 101 6.32 22.74 -15.16
N SER A 102 6.06 22.25 -13.94
CA SER A 102 4.85 22.62 -13.21
C SER A 102 4.88 24.09 -12.76
N VAL A 103 6.01 24.59 -12.25
CA VAL A 103 6.18 26.00 -11.86
C VAL A 103 6.10 26.94 -13.07
N VAL A 104 6.77 26.61 -14.17
CA VAL A 104 6.74 27.41 -15.40
C VAL A 104 5.35 27.41 -16.01
N LYS A 105 4.62 26.28 -16.00
CA LYS A 105 3.22 26.25 -16.46
C LYS A 105 2.32 27.15 -15.62
N ILE A 106 2.46 27.13 -14.30
CA ILE A 106 1.68 27.98 -13.39
C ILE A 106 1.99 29.46 -13.66
N GLU A 107 3.28 29.83 -13.77
CA GLU A 107 3.68 31.21 -14.07
C GLU A 107 3.18 31.66 -15.45
N VAL A 108 3.40 30.89 -16.52
CA VAL A 108 2.92 31.25 -17.87
C VAL A 108 1.40 31.43 -17.92
N THR A 109 0.64 30.60 -17.21
CA THR A 109 -0.83 30.73 -17.17
C THR A 109 -1.27 32.04 -16.48
N ARG A 110 -0.51 32.56 -15.51
CA ARG A 110 -0.80 33.85 -14.85
C ARG A 110 -0.61 35.07 -15.75
N TYR A 111 0.20 34.95 -16.81
CA TYR A 111 0.42 36.03 -17.78
C TYR A 111 -0.51 35.95 -19.00
N LEU A 112 -1.26 34.86 -19.13
CA LEU A 112 -2.18 34.63 -20.25
C LEU A 112 -3.66 34.86 -19.87
N LEU A 113 -3.92 35.41 -18.68
CA LEU A 113 -5.20 35.90 -18.19
C LEU A 113 -5.13 37.42 -17.99
#